data_AF-A0A0M9CGA8-F1
#
_entry.id   AF-A0A0M9CGA8-F1
#
_cell.length_a   1.000
_cell.length_b   1.000
_cell.length_c   1.000
_cell.angle_alpha   90.00
_cell.angle_beta   90.00
_cell.angle_gamma   90.00
#
_symmetry.space_group_name_H-M   'P 1'
#
loop_
_entity.id
_entity.type
_entity.pdbx_description
1 polymer ?
#
loop_
_entity_poly.entity_id
_entity_poly.type
_entity_poly.pdbx_seq_one_letter_code
_entity_poly.pdbx_strand_id
1 'polypeptide(L)'
;MKILFSCFLVVLLMGCKSQDFTLVKENELQLNEGVFKEIPPAIADEDTYIQVNLNFNEFDTTKYELLAIYFRNQIIPSEVNEDSFSISGSINKELTLIENVEFPFELQPNEVVLSYKKKNKIKYAKYTIDRKISMDDIPR
;
A
#
# COMPACT_ATOMS: atom_id res chain seq x y z
N MET A 1 -52.43 31.90 -21.59
CA MET A 1 -51.14 31.42 -22.13
C MET A 1 -50.22 31.12 -20.96
N LYS A 2 -49.83 29.85 -20.81
CA LYS A 2 -48.98 29.36 -19.72
C LYS A 2 -47.52 29.47 -20.19
N ILE A 3 -46.71 30.30 -19.53
CA ILE A 3 -45.26 30.33 -19.76
C ILE A 3 -44.64 29.48 -18.64
N LEU A 4 -44.31 28.24 -18.98
CA LEU A 4 -43.49 27.36 -18.14
C LEU A 4 -42.05 27.87 -18.23
N PHE A 5 -41.58 28.56 -17.19
CA PHE A 5 -40.15 28.79 -16.99
C PHE A 5 -39.52 27.46 -16.55
N SER A 6 -38.90 26.81 -17.53
CA SER A 6 -37.92 25.76 -17.38
C SER A 6 -36.78 26.25 -16.49
N CYS A 7 -36.84 25.93 -15.19
CA CYS A 7 -35.65 25.97 -14.33
C CYS A 7 -34.87 24.69 -14.58
N PHE A 8 -34.02 24.79 -15.60
CA PHE A 8 -32.92 23.89 -15.92
C PHE A 8 -31.94 23.91 -14.72
N LEU A 9 -32.19 23.07 -13.71
CA LEU A 9 -31.28 22.87 -12.58
C LEU A 9 -30.12 21.98 -13.05
N VAL A 10 -29.17 22.60 -13.76
CA VAL A 10 -27.85 22.03 -14.02
C VAL A 10 -27.02 22.13 -12.75
N VAL A 11 -26.05 21.22 -12.66
CA VAL A 11 -24.89 21.23 -11.78
C VAL A 11 -25.14 20.55 -10.43
N LEU A 12 -24.90 19.24 -10.42
CA LEU A 12 -23.68 18.70 -9.80
C LEU A 12 -23.57 17.24 -10.24
N LEU A 13 -22.99 17.03 -11.42
CA LEU A 13 -22.27 15.79 -11.68
C LEU A 13 -21.16 15.75 -10.64
N MET A 14 -21.44 15.10 -9.50
CA MET A 14 -20.40 14.63 -8.60
C MET A 14 -19.59 13.63 -9.41
N GLY A 15 -18.59 14.15 -10.13
CA GLY A 15 -17.61 13.33 -10.80
C GLY A 15 -17.03 12.41 -9.73
N CYS A 16 -17.24 11.11 -9.89
CA CYS A 16 -16.43 10.12 -9.20
C CYS A 16 -14.98 10.52 -9.49
N LYS A 17 -14.27 11.01 -8.47
CA LYS A 17 -12.82 11.24 -8.58
C LYS A 17 -12.22 9.85 -8.80
N SER A 18 -11.97 9.48 -10.06
CA SER A 18 -11.11 8.33 -10.35
C SER A 18 -9.75 8.67 -9.75
N GLN A 19 -9.34 7.91 -8.74
CA GLN A 19 -8.04 8.07 -8.14
C GLN A 19 -7.01 7.53 -9.14
N ASP A 20 -6.09 8.39 -9.57
CA ASP A 20 -5.01 8.01 -10.48
C ASP A 20 -3.93 7.25 -9.67
N PHE A 21 -3.64 6.01 -10.08
CA PHE A 21 -2.63 5.13 -9.48
C PHE A 21 -1.28 5.22 -10.22
N THR A 22 -0.80 6.43 -10.47
CA THR A 22 0.47 6.64 -11.17
C THR A 22 1.66 6.64 -10.20
N LEU A 23 2.68 5.83 -10.51
CA LEU A 23 3.95 5.82 -9.78
C LEU A 23 4.69 7.16 -9.90
N VAL A 24 5.32 7.60 -8.81
CA VAL A 24 6.21 8.76 -8.86
C VAL A 24 7.43 8.43 -9.72
N LYS A 25 7.90 9.42 -10.49
CA LYS A 25 9.13 9.27 -11.29
C LYS A 25 10.39 9.16 -10.43
N GLU A 26 10.37 9.83 -9.29
CA GLU A 26 11.49 9.87 -8.34
C GLU A 26 10.95 9.65 -6.92
N ASN A 27 11.60 8.75 -6.20
CA ASN A 27 11.24 8.42 -4.82
C ASN A 27 11.83 9.49 -3.89
N GLU A 28 10.95 10.31 -3.31
CA GLU A 28 11.36 11.30 -2.31
C GLU A 28 11.68 10.67 -0.94
N LEU A 29 11.04 9.54 -0.62
CA LEU A 29 11.29 8.79 0.59
C LEU A 29 12.42 7.80 0.29
N GLN A 30 13.57 7.98 0.94
CA GLN A 30 14.72 7.11 0.71
C GLN A 30 14.62 5.89 1.61
N LEU A 31 14.40 4.74 0.99
CA LEU A 31 14.40 3.45 1.64
C LEU A 31 15.85 3.10 2.05
N ASN A 32 16.07 2.88 3.34
CA ASN A 32 17.33 2.36 3.87
C ASN A 32 17.39 0.84 3.66
N GLU A 33 16.32 0.16 4.06
CA GLU A 33 16.17 -1.28 3.98
C GLU A 33 14.69 -1.62 3.77
N GLY A 34 14.40 -2.52 2.85
CA GLY A 34 13.07 -3.11 2.74
C GLY A 34 13.21 -4.62 2.70
N VAL A 35 12.45 -5.30 3.55
CA VAL A 35 12.48 -6.76 3.63
C VAL A 35 11.08 -7.34 3.69
N PHE A 36 10.93 -8.53 3.14
CA PHE A 36 9.78 -9.38 3.44
C PHE A 36 10.22 -10.72 4.03
N LYS A 37 9.42 -11.24 4.95
CA LYS A 37 9.59 -12.56 5.57
C LYS A 37 8.32 -13.36 5.36
N GLU A 38 8.48 -14.58 4.84
CA GLU A 38 7.43 -15.59 4.84
C GLU A 38 7.52 -16.35 6.16
N ILE A 39 6.42 -16.44 6.88
CA ILE A 39 6.33 -17.13 8.17
C ILE A 39 5.39 -18.31 7.96
N PRO A 40 5.91 -19.56 7.99
CA PRO A 40 5.08 -20.74 7.84
C PRO A 40 4.08 -20.83 9.00
N PRO A 41 2.91 -21.43 8.77
CA PRO A 41 1.90 -21.56 9.80
C PRO A 41 2.38 -22.45 10.95
N ALA A 42 1.93 -22.14 12.16
CA ALA A 42 2.26 -22.94 13.35
C ALA A 42 1.40 -24.21 13.46
N ILE A 43 0.23 -24.23 12.82
CA ILE A 43 -0.71 -25.35 12.76
C ILE A 43 -1.08 -25.67 11.31
N ALA A 44 -1.42 -26.93 11.02
CA ALA A 44 -1.60 -27.42 9.64
C ALA A 44 -2.73 -26.71 8.85
N ASP A 45 -3.71 -26.13 9.55
CA ASP A 45 -4.88 -25.49 8.94
C ASP A 45 -4.74 -23.97 8.79
N GLU A 46 -3.59 -23.39 9.15
CA GLU A 46 -3.30 -21.97 8.93
C GLU A 46 -2.53 -21.75 7.64
N ASP A 47 -2.73 -20.59 6.99
CA ASP A 47 -1.94 -20.19 5.83
C ASP A 47 -0.61 -19.53 6.23
N THR A 48 0.35 -19.57 5.32
CA THR A 48 1.60 -18.82 5.46
C THR A 48 1.32 -17.33 5.54
N TYR A 49 1.90 -16.67 6.53
CA TYR A 49 1.79 -15.24 6.74
C TYR A 49 3.00 -14.53 6.13
N ILE A 50 2.80 -13.39 5.46
CA ILE A 50 3.91 -12.58 4.94
C ILE A 50 3.98 -11.27 5.72
N GLN A 51 5.14 -11.03 6.32
CA GLN A 51 5.49 -9.75 6.93
C GLN A 51 6.30 -8.92 5.94
N VAL A 52 5.90 -7.67 5.72
CA VAL A 52 6.68 -6.68 4.95
C VAL A 52 7.10 -5.57 5.89
N ASN A 53 8.38 -5.21 5.88
CA ASN A 53 8.93 -4.10 6.67
C ASN A 53 9.72 -3.18 5.74
N LEU A 54 9.38 -1.89 5.75
CA LEU A 54 10.14 -0.85 5.03
C LEU A 54 10.69 0.13 6.06
N ASN A 55 12.03 0.23 6.10
CA ASN A 55 12.78 1.13 6.97
C ASN A 55 13.35 2.26 6.12
N PHE A 56 13.02 3.50 6.47
CA PHE A 56 13.52 4.68 5.75
C PHE A 56 14.69 5.32 6.49
N ASN A 57 15.54 6.07 5.77
CA ASN A 57 16.63 6.82 6.39
C ASN A 57 16.10 7.84 7.41
N GLU A 58 15.09 8.60 6.99
CA GLU A 58 14.36 9.58 7.79
C GLU A 58 13.11 9.97 6.99
N PHE A 59 12.01 10.27 7.68
CA PHE A 59 10.92 11.01 7.06
C PHE A 59 10.22 11.93 8.07
N ASP A 60 9.78 13.07 7.57
CA ASP A 60 9.03 14.05 8.34
C ASP A 60 7.56 13.64 8.40
N THR A 61 7.12 13.11 9.56
CA THR A 61 5.72 12.68 9.82
C THR A 61 4.73 13.84 9.71
N THR A 62 5.17 15.09 9.82
CA THR A 62 4.31 16.28 9.61
C THR A 62 4.07 16.57 8.12
N LYS A 63 4.96 16.08 7.26
CA LYS A 63 4.94 16.29 5.80
C LYS A 63 4.42 15.08 5.03
N TYR A 64 4.63 13.89 5.55
CA TYR A 64 4.31 12.61 4.94
C TYR A 64 3.41 11.79 5.86
N GLU A 65 2.24 11.41 5.35
CA GLU A 65 1.34 10.45 6.00
C GLU A 65 1.46 9.12 5.25
N LEU A 66 2.01 8.08 5.86
CA LEU A 66 2.12 6.75 5.25
C LEU A 66 0.75 6.05 5.31
N LEU A 67 0.31 5.45 4.21
CA LEU A 67 -1.07 4.96 4.08
C LEU A 67 -1.16 3.44 3.97
N ALA A 68 -0.49 2.85 2.97
CA ALA A 68 -0.58 1.42 2.72
C ALA A 68 0.62 0.89 1.93
N ILE A 69 0.82 -0.41 2.04
CA ILE A 69 1.78 -1.19 1.26
C ILE A 69 1.00 -2.03 0.25
N TYR A 70 1.39 -1.97 -1.01
CA TYR A 70 0.88 -2.80 -2.09
C TYR A 70 1.92 -3.86 -2.40
N PHE A 71 1.61 -5.12 -2.07
CA PHE A 71 2.55 -6.23 -2.21
C PHE A 71 1.79 -7.52 -2.51
N ARG A 72 2.29 -8.30 -3.49
CA ARG A 72 1.72 -9.62 -3.88
C ARG A 72 0.20 -9.62 -4.02
N ASN A 73 -0.33 -8.66 -4.78
CA ASN A 73 -1.76 -8.45 -5.04
C ASN A 73 -2.59 -8.14 -3.79
N GLN A 74 -1.95 -7.62 -2.73
CA GLN A 74 -2.61 -7.24 -1.50
C GLN A 74 -2.35 -5.78 -1.17
N ILE A 75 -3.35 -5.14 -0.55
CA ILE A 75 -3.25 -3.79 -0.01
C ILE A 75 -3.23 -3.93 1.50
N ILE A 76 -2.07 -3.65 2.10
CA ILE A 76 -1.82 -3.78 3.52
C ILE A 76 -1.92 -2.38 4.13
N PRO A 77 -2.91 -2.09 4.99
CA PRO A 77 -2.95 -0.82 5.71
C PRO A 77 -1.68 -0.62 6.53
N SER A 78 -1.19 0.61 6.57
CA SER A 78 0.02 0.95 7.30
C SER A 78 -0.18 0.85 8.81
N GLU A 79 0.62 0.01 9.48
CA GLU A 79 0.95 0.21 10.90
C GLU A 79 2.25 1.03 10.95
N VAL A 80 2.13 2.34 11.23
CA VAL A 80 3.27 3.26 11.28
C VAL A 80 3.95 3.14 12.64
N ASN A 81 5.26 2.89 12.65
CA ASN A 81 6.09 3.12 13.81
C ASN A 81 6.93 4.38 13.56
N GLU A 82 6.53 5.48 14.21
CA GLU A 82 7.16 6.79 14.05
C GLU A 82 8.59 6.83 14.63
N ASP A 83 8.88 6.04 15.66
CA ASP A 83 10.17 6.04 16.36
C ASP A 83 11.29 5.38 15.54
N SER A 84 10.96 4.39 14.71
CA SER A 84 11.91 3.64 13.88
C SER A 84 11.85 4.00 12.40
N PHE A 85 11.06 5.02 12.02
CA PHE A 85 10.78 5.36 10.64
C PHE A 85 10.43 4.12 9.80
N SER A 86 9.61 3.24 10.36
CA SER A 86 9.27 1.98 9.74
C SER A 86 7.78 1.83 9.54
N ILE A 87 7.42 1.22 8.42
CA ILE A 87 6.07 0.74 8.16
C ILE A 87 6.12 -0.77 8.05
N SER A 88 5.22 -1.41 8.77
CA SER A 88 5.09 -2.85 8.80
C SER A 88 3.70 -3.26 8.34
N GLY A 89 3.66 -4.38 7.65
CA GLY A 89 2.46 -4.90 7.04
C GLY A 89 2.39 -6.41 7.11
N SER A 90 1.16 -6.90 7.22
CA SER A 90 0.78 -8.25 7.58
C SER A 90 -0.18 -8.83 6.54
N ILE A 91 0.23 -9.87 5.81
CA ILE A 91 -0.62 -10.58 4.86
C ILE A 91 -1.04 -11.93 5.46
N ASN A 92 -2.33 -12.12 5.71
CA ASN A 92 -2.94 -13.44 5.88
C ASN A 92 -3.97 -13.64 4.76
N LYS A 93 -3.96 -14.82 4.15
CA LYS A 93 -4.82 -15.20 3.01
C LYS A 93 -6.31 -15.08 3.33
N GLU A 94 -6.73 -15.28 4.58
CA GLU A 94 -8.13 -15.09 5.00
C GLU A 94 -8.53 -13.61 5.16
N LEU A 95 -7.58 -12.72 5.43
CA LEU A 95 -7.85 -11.28 5.60
C LEU A 95 -7.87 -10.53 4.27
N THR A 96 -7.59 -11.22 3.15
CA THR A 96 -7.43 -10.56 1.87
C THR A 96 -8.62 -10.76 0.96
N LEU A 97 -9.47 -9.75 0.94
CA LEU A 97 -10.04 -9.16 -0.26
C LEU A 97 -10.82 -7.95 0.23
N ILE A 98 -10.31 -6.74 0.00
CA ILE A 98 -11.26 -5.65 -0.25
C ILE A 98 -11.91 -6.08 -1.57
N GLU A 99 -13.04 -6.82 -1.49
CA GLU A 99 -13.63 -7.64 -2.57
C GLU A 99 -13.96 -6.87 -3.86
N ASN A 100 -13.68 -5.57 -3.94
CA ASN A 100 -14.07 -4.72 -5.06
C ASN A 100 -13.00 -3.70 -5.48
N VAL A 101 -11.72 -3.88 -5.10
CA VAL A 101 -10.63 -3.01 -5.58
C VAL A 101 -9.66 -3.84 -6.42
N GLU A 102 -9.64 -3.58 -7.72
CA GLU A 102 -8.64 -4.14 -8.63
C GLU A 102 -7.24 -3.69 -8.18
N PHE A 103 -6.31 -4.64 -8.07
CA PHE A 103 -4.94 -4.34 -7.70
C PHE A 103 -4.28 -3.51 -8.82
N PRO A 104 -3.85 -2.26 -8.57
CA PRO A 104 -3.61 -1.31 -9.66
C PRO A 104 -2.16 -1.31 -10.17
N PHE A 105 -1.33 -2.26 -9.73
CA PHE A 105 0.10 -2.29 -10.04
C PHE A 105 0.54 -3.65 -10.57
N GLU A 106 1.37 -3.65 -11.61
CA GLU A 106 2.12 -4.84 -12.01
C GLU A 106 3.44 -4.85 -11.24
N LEU A 107 3.64 -5.84 -10.36
CA LEU A 107 4.81 -5.95 -9.49
C LEU A 107 5.53 -7.28 -9.70
N GLN A 108 6.86 -7.24 -9.69
CA GLN A 108 7.69 -8.43 -9.54
C GLN A 108 7.59 -9.01 -8.12
N PRO A 109 7.97 -10.27 -7.88
CA PRO A 109 7.83 -10.93 -6.57
C PRO A 109 8.52 -10.22 -5.39
N ASN A 110 9.54 -9.41 -5.69
CA ASN A 110 10.35 -8.64 -4.75
C ASN A 110 10.15 -7.12 -4.90
N GLU A 111 9.08 -6.69 -5.57
CA GLU A 111 8.70 -5.29 -5.69
C GLU A 111 7.50 -4.98 -4.80
N VAL A 112 7.50 -3.77 -4.27
CA VAL A 112 6.45 -3.24 -3.40
C VAL A 112 6.15 -1.80 -3.77
N VAL A 113 4.90 -1.38 -3.60
CA VAL A 113 4.52 0.04 -3.73
C VAL A 113 4.04 0.57 -2.38
N LEU A 114 4.65 1.66 -1.93
CA LEU A 114 4.20 2.43 -0.78
C LEU A 114 3.27 3.54 -1.26
N SER A 115 2.04 3.58 -0.74
CA SER A 115 1.22 4.78 -0.82
C SER A 115 1.45 5.69 0.37
N TYR A 116 1.59 6.98 0.08
CA TYR A 116 1.74 8.02 1.10
C TYR A 116 1.09 9.31 0.63
N LYS A 117 0.68 10.16 1.56
CA LYS A 117 0.11 11.46 1.28
C LYS A 117 1.13 12.54 1.53
N LYS A 118 1.21 13.49 0.61
CA LYS A 118 2.00 14.72 0.74
C LYS A 118 1.17 15.88 0.22
N LYS A 119 0.98 16.93 1.03
CA LYS A 119 0.16 18.11 0.66
C LYS A 119 -1.23 17.72 0.13
N ASN A 120 -1.93 16.81 0.83
CA ASN A 120 -3.25 16.27 0.46
C ASN A 120 -3.34 15.53 -0.89
N LYS A 121 -2.21 15.12 -1.47
CA LYS A 121 -2.16 14.25 -2.64
C LYS A 121 -1.55 12.91 -2.29
N ILE A 122 -2.22 11.83 -2.69
CA ILE A 122 -1.70 10.48 -2.58
C ILE A 122 -0.67 10.27 -3.68
N LYS A 123 0.46 9.67 -3.30
CA LYS A 123 1.59 9.33 -4.16
C LYS A 123 1.93 7.87 -3.95
N TYR A 124 2.52 7.26 -4.97
CA TYR A 124 2.88 5.84 -4.98
C TYR A 124 4.36 5.71 -5.35
N ALA A 125 5.17 5.25 -4.39
CA ALA A 125 6.60 5.00 -4.60
C ALA A 125 6.86 3.51 -4.68
N LYS A 126 7.54 3.08 -5.74
CA LYS A 126 7.91 1.68 -5.95
C LYS A 126 9.32 1.42 -5.44
N TYR A 127 9.50 0.31 -4.76
CA TYR A 127 10.79 -0.16 -4.26
C TYR A 127 11.00 -1.63 -4.57
N THR A 128 12.26 -2.01 -4.66
CA THR A 128 12.69 -3.41 -4.63
C THR A 128 13.10 -3.74 -3.20
N ILE A 129 12.69 -4.91 -2.69
CA ILE A 129 12.93 -5.35 -1.32
C ILE A 129 13.53 -6.75 -1.28
N ASP A 130 14.24 -7.07 -0.20
CA ASP A 130 14.93 -8.34 -0.05
C ASP A 130 14.07 -9.38 0.67
N ARG A 131 14.23 -10.65 0.30
CA ARG A 131 13.65 -11.75 1.08
C ARG A 131 14.55 -12.05 2.27
N LYS A 132 14.01 -11.94 3.49
CA LYS A 132 14.69 -12.40 4.69
C LYS A 132 14.40 -13.88 4.91
N ILE A 133 15.43 -14.71 4.83
CA ILE A 133 15.38 -16.15 5.11
C ILE A 133 15.67 -16.37 6.60
N SER A 134 14.79 -17.06 7.32
CA SER A 134 15.03 -17.49 8.70
C SER A 134 15.92 -18.74 8.70
N MET A 135 16.68 -18.98 9.79
CA MET A 135 17.41 -20.25 9.92
C MET A 135 16.48 -21.48 9.90
N ASP A 136 15.21 -21.30 10.26
CA ASP A 136 14.18 -22.34 10.21
C ASP A 136 13.75 -22.71 8.78
N ASP A 137 14.05 -21.86 7.78
CA ASP A 137 13.69 -22.08 6.37
C ASP A 137 14.72 -22.98 5.64
N ILE A 138 15.80 -23.38 6.31
CA ILE A 138 16.83 -24.27 5.77
C ILE A 138 16.39 -25.72 6.07
N PRO A 139 16.12 -26.56 5.04
CA PRO A 139 15.80 -27.97 5.25
C PRO A 139 16.96 -28.66 5.98
N ARG A 140 16.65 -29.39 7.07
CA ARG A 140 17.62 -30.24 7.77
C ARG A 140 17.78 -31.59 7.09
#